data_AF-A0A1I4X7R0-F1
#
_entry.id   AF-A0A1I4X7R0-F1
#
_cell.length_a   1.000
_cell.length_b   1.000
_cell.length_c   1.000
_cell.angle_alpha   90.00
_cell.angle_beta   90.00
_cell.angle_gamma   90.00
#
_symmetry.space_group_name_H-M   'P 1'
#
loop_
_entity.id
_entity.type
_entity.pdbx_description
1 polymer ?
#
loop_
_entity_poly.entity_id
_entity_poly.type
_entity_poly.pdbx_seq_one_letter_code
_entity_poly.pdbx_strand_id
1 'polypeptide(L)'
;MAEFDLKDLEAINNKQEIIDFLVEHDIIKEKKFKEQLAYEKELQQLQEQLLALQSNIIDQNKRVLIIFEGRDAAGKGGTISRVTEYLNPKKYRVVSLPKPNELQQGQWYFQRYFEELPNAGEIVFFDRSWYNRAVVEPVFDFCTKEQYDKFLNQVVDVEKLLQDDGIILIKIFLSISKKEQAERLQERKDDELKHWKLGSLDQKAQELWDKYTDYITAMYEKTGTENSPWIEIVTDDKKTARLEALKTIINALSTKKYETETVKNYPS
;
A
#
# COMPACT_ATOMS: atom_id res chain seq x y z
N MET A 1 17.80 -10.97 -16.39
CA MET A 1 17.01 -12.21 -16.22
C MET A 1 15.77 -12.04 -17.07
N ALA A 2 15.36 -13.04 -17.84
CA ALA A 2 14.05 -12.98 -18.51
C ALA A 2 12.98 -12.84 -17.41
N GLU A 3 12.17 -11.78 -17.46
CA GLU A 3 10.97 -11.69 -16.65
C GLU A 3 9.94 -12.61 -17.30
N PHE A 4 9.65 -13.73 -16.64
CA PHE A 4 8.55 -14.62 -17.03
C PHE A 4 7.24 -13.99 -16.56
N ASP A 5 6.29 -13.83 -17.47
CA ASP A 5 4.92 -13.45 -17.13
C ASP A 5 4.08 -14.69 -16.79
N LEU A 6 2.82 -14.50 -16.37
CA LEU A 6 1.94 -15.62 -16.02
C LEU A 6 1.68 -16.56 -17.20
N LYS A 7 1.58 -16.05 -18.44
CA LYS A 7 1.36 -16.89 -19.62
C LYS A 7 2.58 -17.77 -19.89
N ASP A 8 3.78 -17.24 -19.70
CA ASP A 8 5.02 -18.01 -19.79
C ASP A 8 5.02 -19.16 -18.78
N LEU A 9 4.67 -18.86 -17.53
CA LEU A 9 4.62 -19.86 -16.46
C LEU A 9 3.56 -20.95 -16.72
N GLU A 10 2.39 -20.59 -17.24
CA GLU A 10 1.35 -21.55 -17.61
C GLU A 10 1.75 -22.42 -18.80
N ALA A 11 2.38 -21.84 -19.81
CA ALA A 11 2.86 -22.57 -20.99
C ALA A 11 3.93 -23.60 -20.62
N ILE A 12 4.84 -23.25 -19.70
CA ILE A 12 5.83 -24.18 -19.13
C ILE A 12 5.12 -25.27 -18.33
N ASN A 13 4.17 -24.89 -17.47
CA ASN A 13 3.46 -25.83 -16.60
C ASN A 13 2.65 -26.89 -17.37
N ASN A 14 2.18 -26.57 -18.57
CA ASN A 14 1.43 -27.50 -19.42
C ASN A 14 2.31 -28.50 -20.18
N LYS A 15 3.64 -28.34 -20.15
CA LYS A 15 4.61 -29.21 -20.84
C LYS A 15 5.49 -29.89 -19.79
N GLN A 16 5.01 -31.00 -19.24
CA GLN A 16 5.70 -31.73 -18.17
C GLN A 16 7.15 -32.08 -18.54
N GLU A 17 7.40 -32.46 -19.80
CA GLU A 17 8.76 -32.72 -20.32
C GLU A 17 9.71 -31.52 -20.15
N ILE A 18 9.20 -30.28 -20.27
CA ILE A 18 10.01 -29.07 -20.03
C ILE A 18 10.29 -28.91 -18.54
N ILE A 19 9.30 -29.12 -17.67
CA ILE A 19 9.52 -29.03 -16.21
C ILE A 19 10.54 -30.08 -15.78
N ASP A 20 10.37 -31.32 -16.22
CA ASP A 20 11.26 -32.44 -15.91
C ASP A 20 12.68 -32.11 -16.38
N PHE A 21 12.84 -31.66 -17.63
CA PHE A 21 14.13 -31.21 -18.15
C PHE A 21 14.76 -30.10 -17.29
N LEU A 22 14.00 -29.08 -16.91
CA LEU A 22 14.50 -27.96 -16.11
C LEU A 22 14.85 -28.37 -14.68
N VAL A 23 14.15 -29.34 -14.11
CA VAL A 23 14.42 -29.89 -12.77
C VAL A 23 15.64 -30.81 -12.82
N GLU A 24 15.74 -31.69 -13.81
CA GLU A 24 16.87 -32.61 -14.01
C GLU A 24 18.20 -31.87 -14.20
N HIS A 25 18.17 -30.69 -14.81
CA HIS A 25 19.35 -29.84 -15.04
C HIS A 25 19.58 -28.79 -13.93
N ASP A 26 18.89 -28.90 -12.79
CA ASP A 26 18.98 -27.96 -11.65
C ASP A 26 18.69 -26.49 -12.02
N ILE A 27 17.96 -26.24 -13.10
CA ILE A 27 17.60 -24.88 -13.56
C ILE A 27 16.49 -24.30 -12.69
N ILE A 28 15.48 -25.11 -12.35
CA ILE A 28 14.39 -24.70 -11.46
C ILE A 28 14.21 -25.66 -10.30
N LYS A 29 13.65 -25.15 -9.20
CA LYS A 29 13.11 -25.99 -8.13
C LYS A 29 11.61 -26.10 -8.34
N GLU A 30 11.11 -27.30 -8.64
CA GLU A 30 9.69 -27.55 -8.97
C GLU A 30 8.73 -26.92 -7.95
N LYS A 31 9.01 -27.10 -6.66
CA LYS A 31 8.23 -26.49 -5.57
C LYS A 31 8.14 -24.95 -5.69
N LYS A 32 9.28 -24.28 -5.88
CA LYS A 32 9.33 -22.81 -6.02
C LYS A 32 8.61 -22.33 -7.28
N PHE A 33 8.71 -23.10 -8.37
CA PHE A 33 8.00 -22.82 -9.61
C PHE A 33 6.48 -22.89 -9.40
N LYS A 34 5.98 -23.96 -8.78
CA LYS A 34 4.55 -24.11 -8.48
C LYS A 34 4.02 -23.04 -7.53
N GLU A 35 4.79 -22.66 -6.51
CA GLU A 35 4.47 -21.54 -5.60
C GLU A 35 4.41 -20.20 -6.34
N GLN A 36 5.35 -19.94 -7.24
CA GLN A 36 5.35 -18.73 -8.08
C GLN A 36 4.14 -18.70 -9.01
N LEU A 37 3.85 -19.80 -9.70
CA LEU A 37 2.68 -19.91 -10.57
C LEU A 37 1.37 -19.67 -9.80
N ALA A 38 1.22 -20.25 -8.62
CA ALA A 38 0.03 -20.06 -7.78
C ALA A 38 -0.14 -18.59 -7.37
N TYR A 39 0.95 -17.93 -6.95
CA TYR A 39 0.96 -16.51 -6.62
C TYR A 39 0.54 -15.63 -7.80
N GLU A 40 1.13 -15.83 -8.98
CA GLU A 40 0.82 -15.00 -10.16
C GLU A 40 -0.63 -15.19 -10.62
N LYS A 41 -1.17 -16.41 -10.51
CA LYS A 41 -2.60 -16.68 -10.78
C LYS A 41 -3.53 -15.91 -9.87
N GLU A 42 -3.30 -15.98 -8.56
CA GLU A 42 -4.13 -15.28 -7.58
C GLU A 42 -3.99 -13.75 -7.73
N LEU A 43 -2.77 -13.27 -7.98
CA LEU A 43 -2.49 -11.87 -8.23
C LEU A 43 -3.30 -11.34 -9.43
N GLN A 44 -3.27 -12.06 -10.57
CA GLN A 44 -4.02 -11.66 -11.77
C GLN A 44 -5.52 -11.61 -11.49
N GLN A 45 -6.08 -12.62 -10.83
CA GLN A 45 -7.52 -12.67 -10.49
C GLN A 45 -7.94 -11.47 -9.62
N LEU A 46 -7.13 -11.09 -8.64
CA LEU A 46 -7.41 -9.93 -7.80
C LEU A 46 -7.27 -8.62 -8.57
N GLN A 47 -6.29 -8.51 -9.46
CA GLN A 47 -6.11 -7.32 -10.30
C GLN A 47 -7.26 -7.12 -11.29
N GLU A 48 -7.80 -8.21 -11.87
CA GLU A 48 -9.01 -8.17 -12.72
C GLU A 48 -10.23 -7.69 -11.93
N GLN A 49 -10.42 -8.20 -10.71
CA GLN A 49 -11.50 -7.73 -9.83
C GLN A 49 -11.36 -6.25 -9.48
N LEU A 50 -10.14 -5.79 -9.16
CA LEU A 50 -9.88 -4.40 -8.85
C LEU A 50 -10.10 -3.49 -10.07
N LEU A 51 -9.77 -3.95 -11.28
CA LEU A 51 -10.05 -3.22 -12.53
C LEU A 51 -11.55 -3.06 -12.77
N ALA A 52 -12.34 -4.10 -12.52
CA ALA A 52 -13.80 -4.02 -12.57
C ALA A 52 -14.36 -3.03 -11.53
N LEU A 53 -13.81 -3.03 -10.31
CA LEU A 53 -14.16 -2.05 -9.28
C LEU A 53 -13.78 -0.61 -9.67
N GLN A 54 -12.62 -0.41 -10.30
CA GLN A 54 -12.22 0.92 -10.79
C GLN A 54 -13.22 1.45 -11.83
N SER A 55 -13.71 0.59 -12.73
CA SER A 55 -14.73 0.97 -13.71
C SER A 55 -16.01 1.47 -13.01
N ASN A 56 -16.48 0.75 -11.98
CA ASN A 56 -17.62 1.18 -11.17
C ASN A 56 -17.37 2.49 -10.39
N ILE A 57 -16.14 2.71 -9.91
CA ILE A 57 -15.75 3.96 -9.23
C ILE A 57 -15.85 5.14 -10.21
N ILE A 58 -15.39 4.96 -11.44
CA ILE A 58 -15.44 5.98 -12.50
C ILE A 58 -16.88 6.29 -12.87
N ASP A 59 -17.69 5.26 -13.17
CA ASP A 59 -19.07 5.42 -13.63
C ASP A 59 -19.97 6.10 -12.58
N GLN A 60 -19.71 5.82 -11.30
CA GLN A 60 -20.45 6.38 -10.19
C GLN A 60 -19.80 7.63 -9.59
N ASN A 61 -18.75 8.17 -10.22
CA ASN A 61 -18.01 9.36 -9.76
C ASN A 61 -17.52 9.27 -8.30
N LYS A 62 -17.26 8.05 -7.80
CA LYS A 62 -16.77 7.84 -6.44
C LYS A 62 -15.35 8.37 -6.29
N ARG A 63 -15.02 8.75 -5.06
CA ARG A 63 -13.71 9.28 -4.70
C ARG A 63 -13.08 8.37 -3.68
N VAL A 64 -11.92 7.79 -4.00
CA VAL A 64 -11.26 6.81 -3.14
C VAL A 64 -9.89 7.31 -2.73
N LEU A 65 -9.61 7.30 -1.44
CA LEU A 65 -8.30 7.59 -0.87
C LEU A 65 -7.79 6.37 -0.10
N ILE A 66 -6.63 5.85 -0.50
CA ILE A 66 -6.00 4.69 0.13
C ILE A 66 -4.66 5.13 0.70
N ILE A 67 -4.53 5.11 2.03
CA ILE A 67 -3.32 5.47 2.76
C ILE A 67 -2.52 4.21 3.04
N PHE A 68 -1.24 4.22 2.63
CA PHE A 68 -0.26 3.24 3.00
C PHE A 68 0.74 3.84 3.99
N GLU A 69 0.65 3.41 5.24
CA GLU A 69 1.67 3.63 6.27
C GLU A 69 2.43 2.34 6.56
N GLY A 70 3.50 2.46 7.32
CA GLY A 70 4.35 1.34 7.71
C GLY A 70 5.80 1.77 7.86
N ARG A 71 6.58 0.94 8.56
CA ARG A 71 8.02 1.20 8.76
C ARG A 71 8.77 1.24 7.43
N ASP A 72 9.97 1.81 7.45
CA ASP A 72 10.88 1.69 6.32
C ASP A 72 11.18 0.21 6.02
N ALA A 73 11.33 -0.09 4.74
CA ALA A 73 11.44 -1.45 4.20
C ALA A 73 10.22 -2.39 4.36
N ALA A 74 9.10 -1.94 4.93
CA ALA A 74 7.86 -2.74 5.01
C ALA A 74 7.25 -3.10 3.63
N GLY A 75 7.56 -2.34 2.58
CA GLY A 75 7.19 -2.70 1.21
C GLY A 75 6.10 -1.87 0.54
N LYS A 76 5.75 -0.70 1.10
CA LYS A 76 4.71 0.24 0.60
C LYS A 76 4.71 0.41 -0.93
N GLY A 77 5.77 0.98 -1.49
CA GLY A 77 5.86 1.20 -2.94
C GLY A 77 5.78 -0.08 -3.78
N GLY A 78 6.29 -1.21 -3.27
CA GLY A 78 6.17 -2.51 -3.96
C GLY A 78 4.74 -3.05 -3.96
N THR A 79 4.00 -2.83 -2.88
CA THR A 79 2.58 -3.18 -2.78
C THR A 79 1.74 -2.27 -3.68
N ILE A 80 1.92 -0.95 -3.60
CA ILE A 80 1.21 0.03 -4.45
C ILE A 80 1.46 -0.27 -5.94
N SER A 81 2.70 -0.57 -6.31
CA SER A 81 3.04 -0.93 -7.70
C SER A 81 2.25 -2.14 -8.21
N ARG A 82 2.04 -3.18 -7.38
CA ARG A 82 1.26 -4.36 -7.78
C ARG A 82 -0.24 -4.12 -7.76
N VAL A 83 -0.72 -3.29 -6.83
CA VAL A 83 -2.13 -2.88 -6.79
C VAL A 83 -2.51 -2.05 -8.02
N THR A 84 -1.61 -1.19 -8.49
CA THR A 84 -1.88 -0.24 -9.58
C THR A 84 -1.51 -0.75 -10.97
N GLU A 85 -0.86 -1.91 -11.08
CA GLU A 85 -0.24 -2.43 -12.30
C GLU A 85 -1.14 -2.43 -13.54
N TYR A 86 -2.41 -2.81 -13.39
CA TYR A 86 -3.37 -2.89 -14.50
C TYR A 86 -4.48 -1.84 -14.45
N LEU A 87 -4.44 -0.92 -13.48
CA LEU A 87 -5.46 0.13 -13.36
C LEU A 87 -5.33 1.13 -14.52
N ASN A 88 -6.44 1.75 -14.91
CA ASN A 88 -6.43 2.85 -15.87
C ASN A 88 -5.63 4.04 -15.29
N PRO A 89 -4.46 4.38 -15.86
CA PRO A 89 -3.56 5.38 -15.30
C PRO A 89 -4.10 6.81 -15.37
N LYS A 90 -5.19 7.05 -16.12
CA LYS A 90 -5.86 8.36 -16.15
C LYS A 90 -6.81 8.56 -14.96
N LYS A 91 -7.08 7.51 -14.18
CA LYS A 91 -8.09 7.46 -13.13
C LYS A 91 -7.53 7.00 -11.79
N TYR A 92 -6.21 6.94 -11.66
CA TYR A 92 -5.55 6.84 -10.38
C TYR A 92 -4.30 7.74 -10.31
N ARG A 93 -3.89 8.08 -9.09
CA ARG A 93 -2.60 8.72 -8.83
C ARG A 93 -1.92 8.09 -7.62
N VAL A 94 -0.60 8.05 -7.65
CA VAL A 94 0.23 7.73 -6.50
C VAL A 94 0.89 9.01 -6.01
N VAL A 95 0.61 9.37 -4.77
CA VAL A 95 1.10 10.59 -4.13
C VAL A 95 2.18 10.20 -3.13
N SER A 96 3.39 10.71 -3.34
CA SER A 96 4.51 10.59 -2.40
C SER A 96 5.13 11.97 -2.24
N LEU A 97 4.68 12.68 -1.21
CA LEU A 97 5.10 14.06 -0.98
C LEU A 97 6.51 14.10 -0.35
N PRO A 98 7.42 14.94 -0.85
CA PRO A 98 8.72 15.13 -0.21
C PRO A 98 8.57 15.89 1.12
N LYS A 99 9.67 16.01 1.88
CA LYS A 99 9.73 16.86 3.08
C LYS A 99 9.14 18.26 2.80
N PRO A 100 8.36 18.84 3.74
CA PRO A 100 7.74 20.14 3.52
C PRO A 100 8.82 21.23 3.35
N ASN A 101 8.62 22.12 2.39
CA ASN A 101 9.43 23.33 2.27
C ASN A 101 9.10 24.34 3.40
N GLU A 102 9.88 25.43 3.51
CA GLU A 102 9.70 26.43 4.58
C GLU A 102 8.29 27.02 4.62
N LEU A 103 7.70 27.29 3.44
CA LEU A 103 6.33 27.81 3.35
C LEU A 103 5.31 26.78 3.86
N GLN A 104 5.44 25.52 3.44
CA GLN A 104 4.57 24.42 3.87
C GLN A 104 4.69 24.12 5.37
N GLN A 105 5.85 24.37 5.98
CA GLN A 105 6.03 24.23 7.43
C GLN A 105 5.26 25.30 8.21
N GLY A 106 5.07 26.49 7.63
CA GLY A 106 4.25 27.56 8.21
C GLY A 106 2.75 27.45 7.94
N GLN A 107 2.33 26.55 7.05
CA GLN A 107 0.92 26.30 6.72
C GLN A 107 0.23 25.41 7.75
N TRP A 108 -1.09 25.30 7.64
CA TRP A 108 -1.81 24.24 8.32
C TRP A 108 -1.35 22.88 7.80
N TYR A 109 -1.04 21.94 8.69
CA TYR A 109 -0.34 20.70 8.35
C TYR A 109 -1.02 19.86 7.26
N PHE A 110 -2.37 19.81 7.26
CA PHE A 110 -3.14 19.04 6.29
C PHE A 110 -3.24 19.71 4.91
N GLN A 111 -2.94 21.01 4.79
CA GLN A 111 -3.18 21.81 3.58
C GLN A 111 -2.56 21.19 2.33
N ARG A 112 -1.27 20.84 2.39
CA ARG A 112 -0.56 20.23 1.25
C ARG A 112 -1.07 18.84 0.87
N TYR A 113 -1.69 18.12 1.79
CA TYR A 113 -2.29 16.82 1.50
C TYR A 113 -3.69 16.97 0.92
N PHE A 114 -4.40 18.04 1.29
CA PHE A 114 -5.73 18.36 0.77
C PHE A 114 -5.71 18.70 -0.72
N GLU A 115 -4.62 19.30 -1.20
CA GLU A 115 -4.38 19.53 -2.63
C GLU A 115 -4.32 18.22 -3.44
N GLU A 116 -4.07 17.09 -2.78
CA GLU A 116 -3.87 15.79 -3.41
C GLU A 116 -5.07 14.86 -3.30
N LEU A 117 -6.19 15.31 -2.73
CA LEU A 117 -7.40 14.49 -2.54
C LEU A 117 -7.99 14.01 -3.89
N PRO A 118 -8.71 12.86 -3.89
CA PRO A 118 -9.31 12.30 -5.09
C PRO A 118 -10.40 13.20 -5.69
N ASN A 119 -10.35 13.39 -7.00
CA ASN A 119 -11.43 13.93 -7.82
C ASN A 119 -12.50 12.86 -8.11
N ALA A 120 -13.66 13.29 -8.63
CA ALA A 120 -14.72 12.38 -9.05
C ALA A 120 -14.22 11.26 -9.98
N GLY A 121 -14.48 10.00 -9.60
CA GLY A 121 -14.06 8.82 -10.33
C GLY A 121 -12.57 8.50 -10.22
N GLU A 122 -11.88 9.03 -9.22
CA GLU A 122 -10.44 8.87 -9.01
C GLU A 122 -10.11 8.02 -7.78
N ILE A 123 -9.08 7.17 -7.91
CA ILE A 123 -8.44 6.47 -6.79
C ILE A 123 -7.08 7.10 -6.53
N VAL A 124 -6.85 7.62 -5.33
CA VAL A 124 -5.56 8.19 -4.93
C VAL A 124 -4.89 7.31 -3.88
N PHE A 125 -3.65 6.93 -4.15
CA PHE A 125 -2.80 6.12 -3.30
C PHE A 125 -1.76 7.01 -2.63
N PHE A 126 -1.80 7.12 -1.31
CA PHE A 126 -0.81 7.85 -0.53
C PHE A 126 0.30 6.89 -0.08
N ASP A 127 1.51 7.02 -0.65
CA ASP A 127 2.73 6.36 -0.12
C ASP A 127 3.34 7.25 0.96
N ARG A 128 2.97 6.95 2.22
CA ARG A 128 2.95 7.89 3.35
C ARG A 128 1.90 8.98 3.19
N SER A 129 1.52 9.58 4.31
CA SER A 129 0.41 10.52 4.40
C SER A 129 0.65 11.57 5.51
N TRP A 130 -0.41 12.27 5.91
CA TRP A 130 -0.41 13.11 7.12
C TRP A 130 -0.04 12.33 8.39
N TYR A 131 -0.10 11.00 8.38
CA TYR A 131 0.38 10.17 9.49
C TYR A 131 1.91 10.18 9.67
N ASN A 132 2.67 10.85 8.79
CA ASN A 132 4.05 11.22 9.08
C ASN A 132 4.17 11.93 10.44
N ARG A 133 3.23 12.81 10.79
CA ARG A 133 3.20 13.49 12.10
C ARG A 133 2.83 12.60 13.28
N ALA A 134 2.22 11.45 13.04
CA ALA A 134 1.91 10.50 14.09
C ALA A 134 3.10 9.62 14.47
N VAL A 135 4.04 9.40 13.54
CA VAL A 135 5.10 8.39 13.69
C VAL A 135 6.48 8.95 13.37
N VAL A 136 6.77 9.23 12.10
CA VAL A 136 8.15 9.55 11.67
C VAL A 136 8.63 10.88 12.25
N GLU A 137 7.79 11.92 12.22
CA GLU A 137 8.18 13.24 12.71
C GLU A 137 8.52 13.25 14.20
N PRO A 138 7.70 12.71 15.13
CA PRO A 138 8.05 12.72 16.55
C PRO A 138 9.16 11.71 16.90
N VAL A 139 9.35 10.64 16.13
CA VAL A 139 10.49 9.72 16.34
C VAL A 139 11.83 10.42 16.11
N PHE A 140 11.91 11.28 15.10
CA PHE A 140 13.14 12.01 14.73
C PHE A 140 13.15 13.48 15.15
N ASP A 141 12.21 13.88 16.00
CA ASP A 141 12.10 15.25 16.53
C ASP A 141 11.92 16.32 15.41
N PHE A 142 11.26 15.96 14.31
CA PHE A 142 10.89 16.86 13.21
C PHE A 142 9.61 17.66 13.49
N CYS A 143 8.91 17.35 14.57
CA CYS A 143 7.78 18.14 15.07
C CYS A 143 7.90 18.33 16.58
N THR A 144 7.33 19.42 17.10
CA THR A 144 7.21 19.64 18.54
C THR A 144 6.14 18.74 19.14
N LYS A 145 6.20 18.52 20.45
CA LYS A 145 5.13 17.80 21.18
C LYS A 145 3.75 18.45 20.97
N GLU A 146 3.69 19.78 20.94
CA GLU A 146 2.46 20.52 20.68
C GLU A 146 1.90 20.24 19.27
N GLN A 147 2.77 20.19 18.25
CA GLN A 147 2.35 19.86 16.88
C GLN A 147 1.84 18.41 16.77
N TYR A 148 2.51 17.47 17.45
CA TYR A 148 2.08 16.07 17.54
C TYR A 148 0.70 15.93 18.21
N ASP A 149 0.54 16.52 19.40
CA ASP A 149 -0.71 16.47 20.16
C ASP A 149 -1.85 17.15 19.36
N LYS A 150 -1.56 18.29 18.72
CA LYS A 150 -2.51 19.00 17.85
C LYS A 150 -2.94 18.14 16.67
N PHE A 151 -2.01 17.44 16.01
CA PHE A 151 -2.34 16.54 14.91
C PHE A 151 -3.28 15.42 15.35
N LEU A 152 -2.96 14.74 16.45
CA LEU A 152 -3.78 13.63 16.95
C LEU A 152 -5.19 14.08 17.35
N ASN A 153 -5.33 15.31 17.85
CA ASN A 153 -6.63 15.89 18.18
C ASN A 153 -7.43 16.33 16.93
N GLN A 154 -6.80 16.50 15.77
CA GLN A 154 -7.46 16.97 14.54
C GLN A 154 -7.75 15.84 13.54
N VAL A 155 -6.89 14.83 13.45
CA VAL A 155 -6.90 13.88 12.32
C VAL A 155 -8.20 13.10 12.21
N VAL A 156 -8.81 12.69 13.32
CA VAL A 156 -10.07 11.93 13.30
C VAL A 156 -11.22 12.79 12.77
N ASP A 157 -11.30 14.06 13.18
CA ASP A 157 -12.32 14.99 12.68
C ASP A 157 -12.09 15.32 11.20
N VAL A 158 -10.82 15.49 10.79
CA VAL A 158 -10.44 15.68 9.39
C VAL A 158 -10.89 14.49 8.55
N GLU A 159 -10.59 13.27 8.96
CA GLU A 159 -11.00 12.06 8.24
C GLU A 159 -12.53 11.93 8.17
N LYS A 160 -13.21 12.24 9.27
CA LYS A 160 -14.67 12.25 9.31
C LYS A 160 -15.25 13.24 8.29
N LEU A 161 -14.72 14.46 8.21
CA LEU A 161 -15.18 15.45 7.21
C LEU A 161 -15.01 14.94 5.78
N LEU A 162 -13.90 14.26 5.48
CA LEU A 162 -13.67 13.65 4.16
C LEU A 162 -14.68 12.53 3.87
N GLN A 163 -14.95 11.69 4.87
CA GLN A 163 -15.92 10.59 4.74
C GLN A 163 -17.35 11.09 4.61
N ASP A 164 -17.74 12.10 5.39
CA ASP A 164 -19.07 12.74 5.35
C ASP A 164 -19.33 13.40 3.98
N ASP A 165 -18.28 13.94 3.34
CA ASP A 165 -18.35 14.45 1.96
C ASP A 165 -18.45 13.32 0.91
N GLY A 166 -18.16 12.07 1.27
CA GLY A 166 -18.29 10.89 0.40
C GLY A 166 -16.97 10.33 -0.12
N ILE A 167 -15.82 10.70 0.47
CA ILE A 167 -14.55 10.05 0.18
C ILE A 167 -14.49 8.70 0.89
N ILE A 168 -14.24 7.64 0.11
CA ILE A 168 -13.96 6.32 0.64
C ILE A 168 -12.50 6.30 1.11
N LEU A 169 -12.30 6.44 2.42
CA LEU A 169 -10.99 6.34 3.05
C LEU A 169 -10.68 4.90 3.47
N ILE A 170 -9.51 4.39 3.08
CA ILE A 170 -8.95 3.10 3.49
C ILE A 170 -7.56 3.34 4.07
N LYS A 171 -7.29 2.88 5.29
CA LYS A 171 -6.00 3.05 5.97
C LYS A 171 -5.32 1.70 6.19
N ILE A 172 -4.20 1.49 5.50
CA ILE A 172 -3.42 0.26 5.56
C ILE A 172 -2.09 0.55 6.25
N PHE A 173 -1.75 -0.26 7.24
CA PHE A 173 -0.44 -0.25 7.88
C PHE A 173 0.31 -1.52 7.54
N LEU A 174 1.45 -1.37 6.87
CA LEU A 174 2.35 -2.48 6.54
C LEU A 174 3.28 -2.74 7.72
N SER A 175 3.02 -3.85 8.41
CA SER A 175 3.76 -4.32 9.58
C SER A 175 4.87 -5.26 9.15
N ILE A 176 6.08 -5.02 9.61
CA ILE A 176 7.28 -5.81 9.30
C ILE A 176 7.93 -6.20 10.62
N SER A 177 8.52 -7.38 10.73
CA SER A 177 9.30 -7.73 11.91
C SER A 177 10.63 -6.97 11.95
N LYS A 178 11.17 -6.75 13.15
CA LYS A 178 12.48 -6.08 13.33
C LYS A 178 13.59 -6.80 12.55
N LYS A 179 13.54 -8.13 12.58
CA LYS A 179 14.47 -9.02 11.89
C LYS A 179 14.37 -8.85 10.37
N GLU A 180 13.18 -8.98 9.80
CA GLU A 180 12.98 -8.82 8.36
C GLU A 180 13.37 -7.41 7.89
N GLN A 181 13.07 -6.37 8.68
CA GLN A 181 13.49 -5.02 8.35
C GLN A 181 15.02 -4.92 8.25
N ALA A 182 15.75 -5.50 9.20
CA ALA A 182 17.22 -5.49 9.19
C ALA A 182 17.78 -6.21 7.95
N GLU A 183 17.22 -7.38 7.62
CA GLU A 183 17.59 -8.16 6.44
C GLU A 183 17.37 -7.36 5.15
N ARG A 184 16.20 -6.73 4.98
CA ARG A 184 15.90 -5.91 3.80
C ARG A 184 16.77 -4.66 3.68
N LEU A 185 17.14 -4.04 4.80
CA LEU A 185 18.04 -2.89 4.80
C LEU A 185 19.45 -3.31 4.37
N GLN A 186 19.90 -4.48 4.82
CA GLN A 186 21.17 -5.05 4.39
C GLN A 186 21.15 -5.41 2.90
N GLU A 187 20.11 -6.09 2.41
CA GLU A 187 19.93 -6.38 0.97
C GLU A 187 19.99 -5.12 0.10
N ARG A 188 19.37 -4.02 0.56
CA ARG A 188 19.39 -2.74 -0.16
C ARG A 188 20.76 -2.10 -0.20
N LYS A 189 21.60 -2.35 0.80
CA LYS A 189 22.99 -1.87 0.86
C LYS A 189 23.91 -2.66 -0.06
N ASP A 190 23.61 -3.95 -0.23
CA ASP A 190 24.41 -4.83 -1.06
C ASP A 190 24.01 -4.79 -2.55
N ASP A 191 22.80 -4.29 -2.87
CA ASP A 191 22.27 -4.17 -4.24
C ASP A 191 22.35 -2.73 -4.76
N GLU A 192 23.28 -2.47 -5.70
CA GLU A 192 23.51 -1.15 -6.31
C GLU A 192 22.23 -0.53 -6.93
N LEU A 193 21.32 -1.36 -7.48
CA LEU A 193 20.07 -0.88 -8.07
C LEU A 193 19.03 -0.44 -7.01
N LYS A 194 19.26 -0.77 -5.74
CA LYS A 194 18.40 -0.42 -4.60
C LYS A 194 19.03 0.62 -3.67
N HIS A 195 20.27 1.06 -3.91
CA HIS A 195 20.95 2.06 -3.07
C HIS A 195 20.15 3.34 -2.90
N TRP A 196 19.46 3.80 -3.94
CA TRP A 196 18.60 4.99 -3.88
C TRP A 196 17.44 4.88 -2.87
N LYS A 197 17.07 3.66 -2.47
CA LYS A 197 16.03 3.39 -1.46
C LYS A 197 16.55 3.49 -0.03
N LEU A 198 17.85 3.70 0.18
CA LEU A 198 18.44 3.89 1.49
C LEU A 198 18.33 5.36 1.89
N GLY A 199 17.55 5.63 2.94
CA GLY A 199 17.52 6.92 3.61
C GLY A 199 18.67 7.07 4.59
N SER A 200 19.10 8.31 4.84
CA SER A 200 20.07 8.62 5.91
C SER A 200 19.55 8.27 7.32
N LEU A 201 18.25 8.03 7.44
CA LEU A 201 17.57 7.67 8.69
C LEU A 201 17.39 6.15 8.87
N ASP A 202 17.67 5.34 7.84
CA ASP A 202 17.32 3.91 7.85
C ASP A 202 18.12 3.11 8.89
N GLN A 203 19.39 3.46 9.12
CA GLN A 203 20.19 2.84 10.19
C GLN A 203 19.66 3.19 11.58
N LYS A 204 19.26 4.45 11.78
CA LYS A 204 18.65 4.91 13.04
C LYS A 204 17.29 4.28 13.29
N ALA A 205 16.56 3.89 12.24
CA ALA A 205 15.24 3.27 12.39
C ALA A 205 15.29 1.92 13.13
N GLN A 206 16.39 1.17 13.00
CA GLN A 206 16.61 -0.07 13.76
C GLN A 206 16.92 0.20 15.24
N GLU A 207 17.72 1.22 15.52
CA GLU A 207 18.04 1.65 16.89
C GLU A 207 16.80 2.20 17.61
N LEU A 208 15.99 3.00 16.90
CA LEU A 208 14.77 3.62 17.41
C LEU A 208 13.53 2.71 17.31
N TRP A 209 13.72 1.40 17.14
CA TRP A 209 12.63 0.46 16.90
C TRP A 209 11.49 0.58 17.93
N ASP A 210 11.83 0.65 19.21
CA ASP A 210 10.88 0.71 20.31
C ASP A 210 10.17 2.07 20.36
N LYS A 211 10.91 3.18 20.16
CA LYS A 211 10.31 4.53 20.03
C LYS A 211 9.28 4.56 18.90
N TYR A 212 9.60 3.98 17.74
CA TYR A 212 8.63 3.81 16.65
C TYR A 212 7.41 2.99 17.09
N THR A 213 7.61 1.88 17.81
CA THR A 213 6.53 1.02 18.29
C THR A 213 5.57 1.81 19.17
N ASP A 214 6.09 2.62 20.10
CA ASP A 214 5.26 3.44 21.00
C ASP A 214 4.38 4.43 20.22
N TYR A 215 4.95 5.13 19.23
CA TYR A 215 4.19 6.06 18.39
C TYR A 215 3.18 5.37 17.46
N ILE A 216 3.51 4.19 16.92
CA ILE A 216 2.58 3.39 16.10
C ILE A 216 1.40 2.92 16.95
N THR A 217 1.65 2.39 18.15
CA THR A 217 0.61 1.98 19.09
C THR A 217 -0.31 3.15 19.43
N ALA A 218 0.26 4.30 19.80
CA ALA A 218 -0.51 5.50 20.10
C ALA A 218 -1.33 6.01 18.90
N MET A 219 -0.78 5.91 17.68
CA MET A 219 -1.50 6.24 16.45
C MET A 219 -2.71 5.32 16.25
N TYR A 220 -2.54 4.01 16.41
CA TYR A 220 -3.65 3.06 16.30
C TYR A 220 -4.75 3.35 17.32
N GLU A 221 -4.40 3.48 18.60
CA GLU A 221 -5.35 3.69 19.69
C GLU A 221 -6.15 4.98 19.52
N LYS A 222 -5.51 6.06 19.06
CA LYS A 222 -6.15 7.39 18.98
C LYS A 222 -6.87 7.65 17.66
N THR A 223 -6.55 6.90 16.60
CA THR A 223 -7.02 7.23 15.25
C THR A 223 -7.66 6.06 14.51
N GLY A 224 -7.63 4.84 15.06
CA GLY A 224 -8.44 3.73 14.60
C GLY A 224 -9.86 3.87 15.15
N THR A 225 -10.80 4.29 14.30
CA THR A 225 -12.22 4.40 14.66
C THR A 225 -13.04 3.31 13.98
N GLU A 226 -14.29 3.11 14.40
CA GLU A 226 -15.20 2.17 13.74
C GLU A 226 -15.41 2.51 12.25
N ASN A 227 -15.52 3.81 11.93
CA ASN A 227 -15.75 4.30 10.57
C ASN A 227 -14.46 4.45 9.73
N SER A 228 -13.30 4.53 10.38
CA SER A 228 -11.97 4.66 9.75
C SER A 228 -10.97 3.77 10.50
N PRO A 229 -11.12 2.43 10.42
CA PRO A 229 -10.22 1.52 11.12
C PRO A 229 -8.85 1.49 10.41
N TRP A 230 -7.83 1.15 11.18
CA TRP A 230 -6.55 0.76 10.62
C TRP A 230 -6.56 -0.73 10.27
N ILE A 231 -6.07 -1.06 9.09
CA ILE A 231 -5.94 -2.44 8.62
C ILE A 231 -4.45 -2.79 8.60
N GLU A 232 -4.04 -3.63 9.54
CA GLU A 232 -2.66 -4.09 9.63
C GLU A 232 -2.44 -5.29 8.70
N ILE A 233 -1.36 -5.23 7.90
CA ILE A 233 -0.94 -6.31 7.01
C ILE A 233 0.50 -6.68 7.35
N VAL A 234 0.72 -7.94 7.71
CA VAL A 234 2.06 -8.48 7.95
C VAL A 234 2.78 -8.63 6.62
N THR A 235 4.01 -8.13 6.54
CA THR A 235 4.74 -7.95 5.30
C THR A 235 6.03 -8.74 5.18
N ASP A 236 6.32 -9.63 6.14
CA ASP A 236 7.52 -10.46 6.14
C ASP A 236 7.60 -11.30 4.85
N ASP A 237 6.50 -11.93 4.45
CA ASP A 237 6.36 -12.45 3.08
C ASP A 237 5.74 -11.40 2.15
N LYS A 238 6.56 -10.85 1.25
CA LYS A 238 6.15 -9.78 0.31
C LYS A 238 4.99 -10.20 -0.60
N LYS A 239 4.95 -11.47 -1.03
CA LYS A 239 3.94 -11.95 -1.99
C LYS A 239 2.57 -12.04 -1.34
N THR A 240 2.51 -12.71 -0.19
CA THR A 240 1.33 -12.82 0.66
C THR A 240 0.80 -11.43 1.03
N ALA A 241 1.67 -10.52 1.46
CA ALA A 241 1.29 -9.16 1.80
C ALA A 241 0.65 -8.37 0.65
N ARG A 242 1.11 -8.58 -0.59
CA ARG A 242 0.50 -7.96 -1.78
C ARG A 242 -0.89 -8.50 -2.06
N LEU A 243 -1.07 -9.82 -1.97
CA LEU A 243 -2.38 -10.46 -2.15
C LEU A 243 -3.35 -9.99 -1.07
N GLU A 244 -2.91 -9.94 0.19
CA GLU A 244 -3.73 -9.46 1.31
C GLU A 244 -4.09 -7.98 1.19
N ALA A 245 -3.18 -7.14 0.70
CA ALA A 245 -3.48 -5.73 0.42
C ALA A 245 -4.54 -5.58 -0.68
N LEU A 246 -4.43 -6.36 -1.78
CA LEU A 246 -5.43 -6.39 -2.84
C LEU A 246 -6.80 -6.86 -2.32
N LYS A 247 -6.84 -7.98 -1.59
CA LYS A 247 -8.08 -8.50 -0.98
C LYS A 247 -8.71 -7.48 -0.04
N THR A 248 -7.90 -6.83 0.78
CA THR A 248 -8.34 -5.78 1.72
C THR A 248 -8.98 -4.62 0.98
N ILE A 249 -8.32 -4.11 -0.07
CA ILE A 249 -8.84 -3.00 -0.88
C ILE A 249 -10.14 -3.42 -1.58
N ILE A 250 -10.16 -4.58 -2.22
CA ILE A 250 -11.35 -5.13 -2.91
C ILE A 250 -12.50 -5.28 -1.92
N ASN A 251 -12.26 -5.86 -0.75
CA ASN A 251 -13.27 -6.03 0.28
C ASN A 251 -13.80 -4.69 0.77
N ALA A 252 -12.93 -3.74 1.11
CA ALA A 252 -13.37 -2.41 1.56
C ALA A 252 -14.15 -1.65 0.47
N LEU A 253 -13.74 -1.82 -0.80
CA LEU A 253 -14.42 -1.28 -1.96
C LEU A 253 -15.66 -2.06 -2.38
N SER A 254 -15.99 -3.20 -1.74
CA SER A 254 -17.17 -4.02 -2.05
C SER A 254 -18.19 -4.06 -0.89
N THR A 255 -17.74 -4.01 0.36
CA THR A 255 -18.57 -4.16 1.58
C THR A 255 -19.26 -2.87 2.03
N LYS A 256 -18.74 -1.70 1.67
CA LYS A 256 -19.49 -0.44 1.80
C LYS A 256 -20.69 -0.50 0.88
N LYS A 257 -21.79 -1.13 1.35
CA LYS A 257 -23.07 -1.39 0.66
C LYS A 257 -23.32 -0.37 -0.44
N TYR A 258 -22.92 -0.76 -1.64
CA TYR A 258 -23.45 -0.19 -2.84
C TYR A 258 -24.80 -0.85 -2.99
N GLU A 259 -25.86 -0.10 -2.79
CA GLU A 259 -27.14 -0.46 -3.39
C GLU A 259 -26.87 -0.56 -4.89
N THR A 260 -26.59 -1.77 -5.32
CA THR A 260 -26.63 -2.15 -6.71
C THR A 260 -28.11 -2.11 -7.06
N GLU A 261 -28.61 -0.93 -7.42
CA GLU A 261 -29.67 -0.91 -8.42
C GLU A 261 -29.10 -1.65 -9.62
N THR A 262 -29.59 -2.86 -9.77
CA THR A 262 -29.46 -3.77 -10.90
C THR A 262 -29.12 -3.01 -12.19
N VAL A 263 -27.83 -2.99 -12.56
CA VAL A 263 -27.46 -2.62 -13.93
C VAL A 263 -27.85 -3.81 -14.80
N LYS A 264 -28.94 -3.59 -15.51
CA LYS A 264 -29.54 -4.43 -16.54
C LYS A 264 -28.48 -5.11 -17.39
N ASN A 265 -28.70 -6.41 -17.61
CA ASN A 265 -28.15 -7.18 -18.73
C ASN A 265 -28.13 -6.33 -20.00
N TYR A 266 -26.96 -6.25 -20.66
CA TYR A 266 -26.92 -5.88 -22.07
C TYR A 266 -26.86 -7.15 -22.92
N PRO A 267 -27.79 -7.36 -23.87
CA PRO A 267 -27.67 -8.32 -24.96
C PRO A 267 -26.64 -7.77 -25.97
N SER A 268 -25.97 -8.56 -26.81
CA SER A 268 -26.35 -9.81 -27.49
C SER A 268 -25.16 -10.75 -27.66
#